data_AF-A0A923PX12-F1
#
_entry.id   AF-A0A923PX12-F1
#
_cell.length_a   1.000
_cell.length_b   1.000
_cell.length_c   1.000
_cell.angle_alpha   90.00
_cell.angle_beta   90.00
_cell.angle_gamma   90.00
#
_symmetry.space_group_name_H-M   'P 1'
#
loop_
_entity.id
_entity.type
_entity.pdbx_description
1 polymer ?
#
loop_
_entity_poly.entity_id
_entity_poly.type
_entity_poly.pdbx_seq_one_letter_code
_entity_poly.pdbx_strand_id
1 'polypeptide(L)'
;MATPTDENFNDYKRAERKALEILAEMKATSPKQVDIELALLVAIFELHKGAVPADKIAAIVQGHLKQLVPYYAGKASPTIN
;
A
#
# COMPACT_ATOMS: atom_id res chain seq x y z
N MET A 1 -23.02 7.94 16.47
CA MET A 1 -22.48 6.58 16.30
C MET A 1 -21.77 6.53 14.97
N ALA A 2 -20.50 6.14 14.94
CA ALA A 2 -19.80 5.92 13.68
C ALA A 2 -20.47 4.71 12.99
N THR A 3 -20.69 4.79 11.69
CA THR A 3 -21.17 3.62 10.95
C THR A 3 -20.00 2.64 10.78
N PRO A 4 -20.25 1.33 10.59
CA PRO A 4 -19.19 0.36 10.27
C PRO A 4 -18.30 0.80 9.09
N THR A 5 -18.87 1.60 8.17
CA THR A 5 -18.16 2.21 7.05
C THR A 5 -17.14 3.27 7.50
N ASP A 6 -17.50 4.09 8.49
CA ASP A 6 -16.62 5.13 9.03
C ASP A 6 -15.46 4.52 9.83
N GLU A 7 -15.71 3.43 10.56
CA GLU A 7 -14.67 2.70 11.31
C GLU A 7 -13.68 2.04 10.35
N ASN A 8 -14.16 1.37 9.30
CA ASN A 8 -13.31 0.78 8.25
C ASN A 8 -12.45 1.85 7.54
N PHE A 9 -13.01 3.03 7.28
CA PHE A 9 -12.25 4.13 6.68
C PHE A 9 -11.17 4.67 7.64
N ASN A 10 -11.48 4.78 8.93
CA ASN A 10 -10.50 5.19 9.94
C ASN A 10 -9.36 4.17 10.08
N ASP A 11 -9.65 2.87 10.03
CA ASP A 11 -8.64 1.81 9.99
C ASP A 11 -7.76 1.92 8.75
N TYR A 12 -8.36 2.15 7.58
CA TYR A 12 -7.63 2.41 6.36
C TYR A 12 -6.66 3.60 6.52
N LYS A 13 -7.13 4.72 7.07
CA LYS A 13 -6.29 5.91 7.31
C LYS A 13 -5.17 5.66 8.31
N ARG A 14 -5.40 4.84 9.35
CA ARG A 14 -4.36 4.41 10.28
C ARG A 14 -3.29 3.57 9.58
N ALA A 15 -3.71 2.60 8.77
CA ALA A 15 -2.80 1.76 8.00
C ALA A 15 -1.99 2.58 6.97
N GLU A 16 -2.63 3.51 6.24
CA GLU A 16 -1.96 4.40 5.29
C GLU A 16 -0.89 5.25 5.98
N ARG A 17 -1.19 5.85 7.14
CA ARG A 17 -0.21 6.64 7.89
C ARG A 17 1.01 5.80 8.27
N LYS A 18 0.81 4.57 8.74
CA LYS A 18 1.93 3.69 9.12
C LYS A 18 2.76 3.27 7.90
N ALA A 19 2.13 3.02 6.76
CA ALA A 19 2.82 2.72 5.52
C ALA A 19 3.72 3.89 5.05
N LEU A 20 3.25 5.14 5.22
CA LEU A 20 4.05 6.34 4.90
C LEU A 20 5.25 6.52 5.84
N GLU A 21 5.12 6.19 7.13
CA GLU A 21 6.24 6.17 8.08
C GLU A 21 7.31 5.16 7.65
N ILE A 22 6.91 3.94 7.31
CA ILE A 22 7.83 2.88 6.83
C ILE A 22 8.52 3.33 5.54
N LEU A 23 7.80 3.96 4.60
CA LEU A 23 8.40 4.49 3.38
C LEU A 23 9.50 5.53 3.69
N ALA A 24 9.28 6.40 4.69
CA ALA A 24 10.27 7.38 5.10
C ALA A 24 11.53 6.71 5.70
N GLU A 25 11.35 5.70 6.55
CA GLU A 25 12.45 4.90 7.12
C GLU A 25 13.25 4.16 6.04
N MET A 26 12.56 3.58 5.04
CA MET A 26 13.18 2.86 3.93
C MET A 26 13.98 3.78 3.02
N LYS A 27 13.50 5.02 2.78
CA LYS A 27 14.25 6.07 2.06
C LYS A 27 15.53 6.48 2.76
N ALA A 28 15.56 6.42 4.09
CA ALA A 28 16.79 6.66 4.86
C ALA A 28 17.76 5.47 4.80
N THR A 29 17.24 4.26 4.58
CA THR A 29 18.01 3.01 4.56
C THR A 29 18.66 2.73 3.20
N SER A 30 17.96 2.96 2.10
CA SER A 30 18.52 2.85 0.74
C SER A 30 18.15 4.07 -0.10
N PRO A 31 19.12 4.65 -0.86
CA PRO A 31 18.81 5.71 -1.81
C PRO A 31 18.19 5.18 -3.11
N LYS A 32 18.18 3.86 -3.36
CA LYS A 32 17.66 3.27 -4.59
C LYS A 32 16.17 2.94 -4.43
N GLN A 33 15.33 3.58 -5.24
CA GLN A 33 13.89 3.36 -5.21
C GLN A 33 13.50 1.88 -5.47
N VAL A 34 14.22 1.22 -6.39
CA VAL A 34 13.98 -0.20 -6.72
C VAL A 34 14.18 -1.13 -5.52
N ASP A 35 15.17 -0.86 -4.66
CA ASP A 35 15.40 -1.68 -3.46
C ASP A 35 14.24 -1.52 -2.46
N ILE A 36 13.68 -0.30 -2.36
CA ILE A 36 12.52 0.00 -1.52
C ILE A 36 11.28 -0.70 -2.06
N GLU A 37 11.02 -0.59 -3.37
CA GLU A 37 9.89 -1.26 -4.04
C GLU A 37 9.95 -2.78 -3.85
N LEU A 38 11.11 -3.39 -4.04
CA LEU A 38 11.31 -4.81 -3.83
C LEU A 38 11.08 -5.20 -2.36
N ALA A 39 11.62 -4.45 -1.40
CA ALA A 39 11.44 -4.72 0.02
C ALA A 39 9.97 -4.64 0.46
N LEU A 40 9.22 -3.65 -0.04
CA LEU A 40 7.78 -3.52 0.23
C LEU A 40 6.99 -4.69 -0.39
N LEU A 41 7.34 -5.13 -1.60
CA LEU A 41 6.72 -6.31 -2.21
C LEU A 41 7.02 -7.58 -1.39
N VAL A 42 8.28 -7.80 -1.00
CA VAL A 42 8.67 -8.96 -0.17
C VAL A 42 7.95 -8.95 1.18
N ALA A 43 7.78 -7.79 1.81
CA ALA A 43 7.06 -7.68 3.09
C ALA A 43 5.62 -8.19 2.99
N ILE A 44 4.93 -7.96 1.87
CA ILE A 44 3.58 -8.49 1.64
C ILE A 44 3.60 -10.02 1.51
N PHE A 45 4.59 -10.58 0.82
CA PHE A 45 4.73 -12.03 0.71
C PHE A 45 5.06 -12.69 2.05
N GLU A 46 5.96 -12.10 2.85
CA GLU A 46 6.31 -12.61 4.17
C GLU A 46 5.13 -12.53 5.16
N LEU A 47 4.31 -11.47 5.11
CA LEU A 47 3.09 -11.37 5.93
C LEU A 47 2.13 -12.56 5.75
N HIS A 48 2.07 -13.07 4.52
CA HIS A 48 1.14 -14.12 4.11
C HIS A 48 1.79 -15.51 3.99
N LYS A 49 3.09 -15.61 4.26
CA LYS A 49 3.87 -16.82 4.09
C LYS A 49 3.36 -17.94 4.98
N GLY A 50 3.19 -19.13 4.39
CA GLY A 50 2.68 -20.30 5.09
C GLY A 50 1.16 -20.30 5.33
N ALA A 51 0.48 -19.16 5.13
CA ALA A 51 -0.98 -19.06 5.22
C ALA A 51 -1.66 -19.09 3.85
N VAL A 52 -1.04 -18.52 2.83
CA VAL A 52 -1.62 -18.38 1.49
C VAL A 52 -0.58 -18.67 0.40
N PRO A 53 -0.96 -19.40 -0.67
CA PRO A 53 -0.09 -19.60 -1.84
C PRO A 53 0.30 -18.27 -2.53
N ALA A 54 1.47 -18.26 -3.17
CA ALA A 54 2.05 -17.06 -3.80
C ALA A 54 1.12 -16.41 -4.86
N ASP A 55 0.42 -17.22 -5.65
CA ASP A 55 -0.55 -16.75 -6.64
C ASP A 55 -1.74 -16.02 -5.99
N LYS A 56 -2.18 -16.48 -4.81
CA LYS A 56 -3.25 -15.82 -4.05
C LYS A 56 -2.80 -14.49 -3.45
N ILE A 57 -1.56 -14.42 -2.96
CA ILE A 57 -0.97 -13.17 -2.48
C ILE A 57 -0.90 -12.16 -3.63
N ALA A 58 -0.44 -12.58 -4.81
CA ALA A 58 -0.40 -11.72 -6.00
C ALA A 58 -1.80 -11.21 -6.38
N ALA A 59 -2.83 -12.06 -6.33
CA ALA A 59 -4.21 -11.66 -6.59
C ALA A 59 -4.74 -10.64 -5.57
N ILE A 60 -4.39 -10.77 -4.29
CA ILE A 60 -4.74 -9.81 -3.24
C ILE A 60 -4.12 -8.44 -3.53
N VAL A 61 -2.82 -8.40 -3.84
CA VAL A 61 -2.11 -7.15 -4.20
C VAL A 61 -2.76 -6.49 -5.40
N GLN A 62 -3.03 -7.26 -6.47
CA GLN A 62 -3.72 -6.75 -7.66
C GLN A 62 -5.12 -6.19 -7.33
N GLY A 63 -5.86 -6.85 -6.43
CA GLY A 63 -7.15 -6.39 -5.93
C GLY A 63 -7.07 -5.02 -5.26
N HIS A 64 -6.10 -4.82 -4.37
CA HIS A 64 -5.88 -3.52 -3.73
C HIS A 64 -5.44 -2.45 -4.73
N LEU A 65 -4.54 -2.77 -5.67
CA LEU A 65 -4.11 -1.82 -6.71
C LEU A 65 -5.29 -1.33 -7.56
N LYS A 66 -6.25 -2.20 -7.89
CA LYS A 66 -7.47 -1.79 -8.62
C LYS A 66 -8.31 -0.76 -7.88
N GLN A 67 -8.24 -0.72 -6.55
CA GLN A 67 -8.93 0.29 -5.73
C GLN A 67 -8.10 1.56 -5.57
N LEU A 68 -6.79 1.42 -5.33
CA LEU A 68 -5.89 2.54 -5.06
C LEU A 68 -5.58 3.36 -6.31
N VAL A 69 -5.40 2.72 -7.47
CA VAL A 69 -5.03 3.41 -8.71
C VAL A 69 -6.06 4.48 -9.08
N PRO A 70 -7.38 4.21 -9.15
CA PRO A 70 -8.36 5.26 -9.41
C PRO A 70 -8.34 6.40 -8.38
N TYR A 71 -8.15 6.07 -7.10
CA TYR A 71 -8.09 7.06 -6.01
C TYR A 71 -6.93 8.05 -6.16
N TYR A 72 -5.73 7.56 -6.49
CA TYR A 72 -4.56 8.43 -6.70
C TYR A 72 -4.54 9.05 -8.10
N ALA A 73 -5.08 8.38 -9.13
CA ALA A 73 -5.21 8.94 -10.47
C ALA A 73 -6.13 10.17 -10.49
N GLY A 74 -7.24 10.14 -9.73
CA GLY A 74 -8.11 11.30 -9.55
C GLY A 74 -7.48 12.46 -8.76
N LYS A 75 -6.32 12.24 -8.12
CA LYS A 75 -5.52 13.27 -7.45
C LYS A 75 -4.37 13.81 -8.30
N ALA A 76 -4.20 13.34 -9.53
CA ALA A 76 -3.29 13.97 -10.47
C ALA A 76 -3.71 15.44 -10.66
N SER A 77 -2.85 16.34 -10.18
CA SER A 77 -3.05 17.80 -10.27
C SER A 77 -3.03 18.26 -11.74
N PRO A 78 -3.70 19.39 -12.07
CA PRO A 78 -3.94 19.80 -13.44
C PRO A 78 -2.62 20.06 -14.16
N THR A 79 -2.53 19.57 -15.39
CA THR A 79 -1.46 19.85 -16.35
C THR A 79 -1.19 21.36 -16.38
N ILE A 80 -0.05 21.79 -15.85
CA ILE A 80 0.44 23.15 -16.11
C ILE A 80 1.11 23.08 -17.49
N ASN A 81 0.42 23.63 -18.50
CA ASN A 81 1.00 23.95 -19.80
C ASN A 81 1.96 25.14 -19.67
#